data_AF-A0A318IV26-F1
#
_entry.id   AF-A0A318IV26-F1
#
_cell.length_a   1.000
_cell.length_b   1.000
_cell.length_c   1.000
_cell.angle_alpha   90.00
_cell.angle_beta   90.00
_cell.angle_gamma   90.00
#
_symmetry.space_group_name_H-M   'P 1'
#
loop_
_entity.id
_entity.type
_entity.pdbx_description
1 polymer ?
#
loop_
_entity_poly.entity_id
_entity_poly.type
_entity_poly.pdbx_seq_one_letter_code
_entity_poly.pdbx_strand_id
1 'polypeptide(L)'
;MKIIAFILSLLMSPLTHATDFAGQLQAMGFSQQVRDKTGGIKLDRIHLPFYGVKSDKGQLVVNQGQRTPNGLSFDIDSKRYHYEARDNGEFGGKLIATDKQGKSFTVIKENIKGFFKLNHQIFVLAGLAHHLIDSGRLYRIDESSGKPELVLITLLTGAPVDVATTQDRVYVLTRNELEVIRFYKNEVSLSIIVHNAPWYSVPANITMHDDEFAIGMHAGVVVVNYDELRKSADIQYFSK
;
A
#
# COMPACT_ATOMS: atom_id res chain seq x y z
N MET A 1 -20.00 47.71 -43.76
CA MET A 1 -18.80 46.84 -43.62
C MET A 1 -18.51 46.69 -42.13
N LYS A 2 -18.87 45.56 -41.51
CA LYS A 2 -18.70 45.32 -40.06
C LYS A 2 -17.47 44.45 -39.86
N ILE A 3 -16.47 44.96 -39.13
CA ILE A 3 -15.25 44.21 -38.78
C ILE A 3 -15.54 43.46 -37.47
N ILE A 4 -15.50 42.13 -37.53
CA ILE A 4 -15.57 41.23 -36.37
C ILE A 4 -14.14 41.09 -35.83
N ALA A 5 -13.89 41.58 -34.62
CA ALA A 5 -12.63 41.35 -33.91
C ALA A 5 -12.70 40.00 -33.18
N PHE A 6 -11.90 39.04 -33.64
CA PHE A 6 -11.70 37.76 -32.97
C PHE A 6 -10.59 37.95 -31.93
N ILE A 7 -10.94 38.02 -30.64
CA ILE A 7 -9.95 37.99 -29.56
C ILE A 7 -9.59 36.52 -29.33
N LEU A 8 -8.45 36.11 -29.88
CA LEU A 8 -7.85 34.82 -29.66
C LEU A 8 -7.17 34.83 -28.28
N SER A 9 -7.89 34.46 -27.22
CA SER A 9 -7.28 34.22 -25.93
C SER A 9 -6.51 32.90 -25.99
N LEU A 10 -5.18 32.97 -26.12
CA LEU A 10 -4.33 31.82 -25.84
C LEU A 10 -4.50 31.46 -24.36
N LEU A 11 -5.21 30.36 -24.09
CA LEU A 11 -5.12 29.64 -22.84
C LEU A 11 -3.72 29.05 -22.76
N MET A 12 -2.78 29.80 -22.20
CA MET A 12 -1.54 29.25 -21.67
C MET A 12 -1.92 28.45 -20.43
N SER A 13 -2.22 27.17 -20.59
CA SER A 13 -2.14 26.23 -19.46
C SER A 13 -0.71 26.33 -18.92
N PRO A 14 -0.50 26.59 -17.62
CA PRO A 14 0.83 26.49 -17.07
C PRO A 14 1.30 25.07 -17.35
N LEU A 15 2.44 24.93 -18.05
CA LEU A 15 3.22 23.71 -17.99
C LEU A 15 3.67 23.59 -16.53
N THR A 16 2.82 23.00 -15.70
CA THR A 16 3.27 22.35 -14.47
C THR A 16 4.13 21.19 -14.95
N HIS A 17 5.44 21.43 -15.08
CA HIS A 17 6.40 20.35 -15.06
C HIS A 17 6.04 19.49 -13.84
N ALA A 18 5.61 18.25 -14.06
CA ALA A 18 5.43 17.30 -12.99
C ALA A 18 6.80 17.21 -12.30
N THR A 19 6.94 17.89 -11.16
CA THR A 19 8.13 17.73 -10.33
C THR A 19 8.09 16.30 -9.85
N ASP A 20 9.15 15.54 -10.11
CA ASP A 20 9.35 14.21 -9.55
C ASP A 20 9.17 14.23 -8.02
N PHE A 21 9.01 13.07 -7.39
CA PHE A 21 8.79 13.04 -5.94
C PHE A 21 9.90 13.74 -5.16
N ALA A 22 11.15 13.69 -5.65
CA ALA A 22 12.28 14.37 -5.01
C ALA A 22 12.06 15.88 -4.97
N GLY A 23 11.66 16.50 -6.08
CA GLY A 23 11.31 17.92 -6.15
C GLY A 23 10.13 18.27 -5.24
N GLN A 24 9.08 17.45 -5.21
CA GLN A 24 7.93 17.66 -4.32
C GLN A 24 8.34 17.60 -2.84
N LEU A 25 9.17 16.63 -2.45
CA LEU A 25 9.66 16.48 -1.07
C LEU A 25 10.60 17.61 -0.65
N GLN A 26 11.49 18.06 -1.53
CA GLN A 26 12.36 19.21 -1.26
C GLN A 26 11.55 20.49 -1.04
N ALA A 27 10.49 20.70 -1.85
CA ALA A 27 9.57 21.83 -1.66
C ALA A 27 8.82 21.76 -0.31
N MET A 28 8.64 20.56 0.26
CA MET A 28 8.08 20.34 1.60
C MET A 28 9.12 20.43 2.73
N GLY A 29 10.38 20.74 2.41
CA GLY A 29 11.46 20.90 3.40
C GLY A 29 12.21 19.61 3.75
N PHE A 30 11.98 18.50 3.05
CA PHE A 30 12.80 17.30 3.22
C PHE A 30 14.16 17.49 2.55
N SER A 31 15.23 17.06 3.23
CA SER A 31 16.57 17.02 2.67
C SER A 31 16.87 15.64 2.10
N GLN A 32 17.33 15.59 0.85
CA GLN A 32 17.75 14.32 0.24
C GLN A 32 19.01 13.80 0.93
N GLN A 33 18.96 12.54 1.34
CA GLN A 33 20.12 11.81 1.86
C GLN A 33 20.39 10.64 0.91
N VAL A 34 21.49 10.69 0.17
CA VAL A 34 21.92 9.56 -0.65
C VAL A 34 22.62 8.58 0.28
N ARG A 35 22.02 7.41 0.47
CA ARG A 35 22.61 6.36 1.30
C ARG A 35 23.41 5.41 0.42
N ASP A 36 24.72 5.34 0.64
CA ASP A 36 25.51 4.25 0.10
C ASP A 36 25.06 2.93 0.75
N LYS A 37 24.97 1.87 -0.05
CA LYS A 37 24.35 0.55 0.28
C LYS A 37 24.88 -0.14 1.55
N THR A 38 25.89 0.40 2.24
CA THR A 38 26.64 -0.24 3.32
C THR A 38 26.59 0.47 4.68
N GLY A 39 26.04 1.68 4.77
CA GLY A 39 26.07 2.47 6.01
C GLY A 39 24.80 2.35 6.86
N GLY A 40 24.85 1.68 8.01
CA GLY A 40 23.81 1.75 9.04
C GLY A 40 23.65 3.18 9.58
N ILE A 41 22.43 3.73 9.64
CA ILE A 41 22.20 5.00 10.35
C ILE A 41 22.13 4.68 11.85
N LYS A 42 23.11 5.17 12.61
CA LYS A 42 22.98 5.24 14.07
C LYS A 42 22.02 6.39 14.37
N LEU A 43 20.76 6.05 14.60
CA LEU A 43 19.80 6.99 15.18
C LEU A 43 20.09 7.04 16.67
N ASP A 44 20.70 8.13 17.14
CA ASP A 44 20.62 8.50 18.56
C ASP A 44 19.13 8.61 18.93
N ARG A 45 18.79 8.45 20.23
CA ARG A 45 17.41 8.47 20.74
C ARG A 45 16.75 9.85 20.63
N ILE A 46 16.63 10.35 19.41
CA ILE A 46 15.88 11.53 19.03
C ILE A 46 14.46 11.05 18.78
N HIS A 47 13.49 11.75 19.39
CA HIS A 47 12.09 11.53 19.08
C HIS A 47 11.83 12.05 17.67
N LEU A 48 11.87 11.15 16.69
CA LEU A 48 11.63 11.50 15.29
C LEU A 48 10.14 11.31 14.98
N PRO A 49 9.54 12.16 14.14
CA PRO A 49 8.14 12.01 13.81
C PRO A 49 7.88 10.84 12.86
N PHE A 50 6.64 10.35 12.85
CA PHE A 50 6.15 9.46 11.79
C PHE A 50 5.60 10.29 10.64
N TYR A 51 5.95 9.89 9.41
CA TYR A 51 5.38 10.45 8.21
C TYR A 51 4.52 9.38 7.51
N GLY A 52 3.30 9.78 7.14
CA GLY A 52 2.45 9.03 6.23
C GLY A 52 2.40 9.72 4.87
N VAL A 53 2.23 8.93 3.81
CA VAL A 53 2.20 9.41 2.43
C VAL A 53 0.88 9.04 1.75
N LYS A 54 0.33 9.90 0.90
CA LYS A 54 -0.81 9.56 0.05
C LYS A 54 -0.74 10.31 -1.26
N SER A 55 -1.33 9.76 -2.30
CA SER A 55 -1.60 10.46 -3.55
C SER A 55 -2.99 11.10 -3.47
N ASP A 56 -3.07 12.41 -3.66
CA ASP A 56 -4.32 13.16 -3.73
C ASP A 56 -4.34 13.97 -5.02
N LYS A 57 -5.25 13.62 -5.94
CA LYS A 57 -5.38 14.25 -7.27
C LYS A 57 -4.05 14.32 -8.05
N GLY A 58 -3.21 13.29 -7.93
CA GLY A 58 -1.91 13.24 -8.58
C GLY A 58 -0.86 14.12 -7.93
N GLN A 59 -1.02 14.51 -6.66
CA GLN A 59 0.02 15.17 -5.88
C GLN A 59 0.41 14.30 -4.69
N LEU A 60 1.69 14.26 -4.36
CA LEU A 60 2.14 13.67 -3.11
C LEU A 60 1.69 14.54 -1.95
N VAL A 61 1.02 13.94 -0.98
CA VAL A 61 0.73 14.57 0.31
C VAL A 61 1.46 13.80 1.39
N VAL A 62 2.32 14.49 2.13
CA VAL A 62 3.02 13.94 3.30
C VAL A 62 2.42 14.53 4.55
N ASN A 63 1.93 13.67 5.45
CA ASN A 63 1.38 14.09 6.72
C ASN A 63 2.29 13.63 7.85
N GLN A 64 2.66 14.57 8.72
CA GLN A 64 3.29 14.25 9.99
C GLN A 64 2.21 13.81 10.98
N GLY A 65 2.36 12.62 11.56
CA GLY A 65 1.35 12.05 12.44
C GLY A 65 1.94 11.32 13.65
N GLN A 66 1.08 11.02 14.60
CA GLN A 66 1.35 9.99 15.60
C GLN A 66 0.87 8.65 15.04
N ARG A 67 1.61 7.57 15.31
CA ARG A 67 1.16 6.23 15.00
C ARG A 67 -0.20 6.03 15.67
N THR A 68 -1.23 5.67 14.90
CA THR A 68 -2.55 5.38 15.48
C THR A 68 -2.39 4.29 16.53
N PRO A 69 -2.81 4.54 17.78
CA PRO A 69 -2.70 3.55 18.85
C PRO A 69 -3.53 2.30 18.52
N ASN A 70 -3.08 1.18 19.08
CA ASN A 70 -3.54 -0.19 18.83
C ASN A 70 -5.03 -0.38 18.51
N GLY A 71 -5.30 -1.32 17.60
CA GLY A 71 -6.66 -1.69 17.18
C GLY A 71 -7.05 -0.97 15.91
N LEU A 72 -6.63 -1.50 14.76
CA LEU A 72 -7.11 -1.00 13.47
C LEU A 72 -8.43 -1.69 13.14
N SER A 73 -9.47 -0.89 12.94
CA SER A 73 -10.71 -1.34 12.33
C SER A 73 -10.75 -0.85 10.89
N PHE A 74 -11.06 -1.77 9.99
CA PHE A 74 -11.31 -1.45 8.59
C PHE A 74 -12.70 -1.92 8.24
N ASP A 75 -13.33 -1.22 7.32
CA ASP A 75 -14.61 -1.65 6.78
C ASP A 75 -14.65 -1.53 5.26
N ILE A 76 -15.45 -2.40 4.66
CA ILE A 76 -15.69 -2.38 3.22
C ILE A 76 -17.06 -2.98 2.91
N ASP A 77 -17.77 -2.35 1.99
CA ASP A 77 -19.05 -2.87 1.52
C ASP A 77 -18.92 -3.66 0.21
N SER A 78 -19.64 -4.77 0.14
CA SER A 78 -20.06 -5.41 -1.10
C SER A 78 -21.53 -5.14 -1.39
N LYS A 79 -22.04 -5.74 -2.47
CA LYS A 79 -23.48 -5.70 -2.77
C LYS A 79 -24.31 -6.40 -1.68
N ARG A 80 -23.76 -7.45 -1.07
CA ARG A 80 -24.50 -8.34 -0.14
C ARG A 80 -24.15 -8.12 1.32
N TYR A 81 -22.91 -7.73 1.62
CA TYR A 81 -22.41 -7.68 2.99
C TYR A 81 -21.69 -6.36 3.29
N HIS A 82 -21.76 -5.98 4.55
CA HIS A 82 -20.81 -5.08 5.19
C HIS A 82 -19.73 -5.92 5.88
N TYR A 83 -18.46 -5.62 5.61
CA TYR A 83 -17.34 -6.31 6.24
C TYR A 83 -16.67 -5.42 7.27
N GLU A 84 -16.46 -5.95 8.47
CA GLU A 84 -15.68 -5.31 9.53
C GLU A 84 -14.47 -6.18 9.87
N ALA A 85 -13.29 -5.58 9.73
CA ALA A 85 -12.01 -6.19 10.06
C ALA A 85 -11.46 -5.62 11.37
N ARG A 86 -10.77 -6.48 12.13
CA ARG A 86 -10.03 -6.07 13.33
C ARG A 86 -8.65 -6.70 13.35
N ASP A 87 -7.67 -5.90 13.73
CA ASP A 87 -6.30 -6.30 14.07
C ASP A 87 -6.04 -5.95 15.54
N ASN A 88 -5.99 -6.97 16.41
CA ASN A 88 -5.62 -6.77 17.82
C ASN A 88 -4.22 -7.31 18.12
N GLY A 89 -3.36 -7.43 17.09
CA GLY A 89 -1.98 -7.87 17.27
C GLY A 89 -1.90 -9.28 17.86
N GLU A 90 -1.15 -9.45 18.95
CA GLU A 90 -0.95 -10.75 19.60
C GLU A 90 -2.24 -11.38 20.14
N PHE A 91 -3.28 -10.58 20.37
CA PHE A 91 -4.58 -11.05 20.84
C PHE A 91 -5.48 -11.54 19.70
N GLY A 92 -4.95 -11.59 18.49
CA GLY A 92 -5.63 -12.04 17.28
C GLY A 92 -6.58 -11.00 16.70
N GLY A 93 -7.29 -11.38 15.67
CA GLY A 93 -8.18 -10.50 14.93
C GLY A 93 -9.36 -11.28 14.37
N LYS A 94 -10.19 -10.59 13.60
CA LYS A 94 -11.28 -11.24 12.89
C LYS A 94 -11.78 -10.40 11.74
N LEU A 95 -12.33 -11.10 10.76
CA LEU A 95 -13.22 -10.54 9.74
C LEU A 95 -14.64 -10.98 10.05
N ILE A 96 -15.55 -10.02 10.19
CA ILE A 96 -16.98 -10.24 10.34
C ILE A 96 -17.67 -9.76 9.07
N ALA A 97 -18.63 -10.54 8.57
CA ALA A 97 -19.54 -10.11 7.53
C ALA A 97 -20.94 -9.98 8.13
N THR A 98 -21.62 -8.88 7.82
CA THR A 98 -23.00 -8.60 8.22
C THR A 98 -23.85 -8.42 6.98
N ASP A 99 -24.89 -9.25 6.81
CA ASP A 99 -25.79 -9.13 5.66
C ASP A 99 -26.73 -7.91 5.78
N LYS A 100 -27.50 -7.65 4.72
CA LYS A 100 -28.46 -6.52 4.70
C LYS A 100 -29.62 -6.69 5.68
N GLN A 101 -29.82 -7.88 6.25
CA GLN A 101 -30.80 -8.16 7.29
C GLN A 101 -30.22 -8.01 8.70
N GLY A 102 -28.93 -7.65 8.82
CA GLY A 102 -28.24 -7.46 10.09
C GLY A 102 -27.70 -8.75 10.71
N LYS A 103 -27.73 -9.88 9.99
CA LYS A 103 -27.16 -11.13 10.49
C LYS A 103 -25.65 -11.13 10.24
N SER A 104 -24.90 -11.27 11.33
CA SER A 104 -23.43 -11.30 11.29
C SER A 104 -22.89 -12.72 11.46
N PHE A 105 -21.73 -12.99 10.87
CA PHE A 105 -20.94 -14.19 11.14
C PHE A 105 -19.45 -13.91 10.94
N THR A 106 -18.62 -14.69 11.64
CA THR A 106 -17.17 -14.60 11.52
C THR A 106 -16.73 -15.34 10.26
N VAL A 107 -16.06 -14.63 9.34
CA VAL A 107 -15.50 -15.18 8.11
C VAL A 107 -14.16 -15.86 8.39
N ILE A 108 -13.28 -15.19 9.14
CA ILE A 108 -11.99 -15.73 9.58
C ILE A 108 -11.57 -15.11 10.91
N LYS A 109 -10.74 -15.83 11.68
CA LYS A 109 -10.10 -15.36 12.92
C LYS A 109 -8.59 -15.14 12.70
N GLU A 110 -8.26 -14.06 11.99
CA GLU A 110 -6.89 -13.61 11.75
C GLU A 110 -6.80 -12.09 11.93
N ASN A 111 -5.58 -11.57 12.15
CA ASN A 111 -5.34 -10.14 12.16
C ASN A 111 -5.45 -9.58 10.74
N ILE A 112 -6.54 -8.86 10.49
CA ILE A 112 -6.80 -8.28 9.18
C ILE A 112 -6.12 -6.92 9.11
N LYS A 113 -5.18 -6.77 8.18
CA LYS A 113 -4.35 -5.58 7.99
C LYS A 113 -4.97 -4.55 7.05
N GLY A 114 -5.98 -4.94 6.28
CA GLY A 114 -6.69 -4.02 5.41
C GLY A 114 -7.48 -4.73 4.32
N PHE A 115 -8.18 -3.90 3.53
CA PHE A 115 -8.91 -4.33 2.34
C PHE A 115 -8.51 -3.49 1.14
N PHE A 116 -8.71 -4.05 -0.04
CA PHE A 116 -8.73 -3.27 -1.27
C PHE A 116 -9.69 -3.88 -2.29
N LYS A 117 -10.11 -3.06 -3.26
CA LYS A 117 -10.90 -3.51 -4.41
C LYS A 117 -10.01 -3.53 -5.65
N LEU A 118 -10.06 -4.63 -6.38
CA LEU A 118 -9.42 -4.76 -7.68
C LEU A 118 -10.37 -5.51 -8.61
N ASN A 119 -10.66 -4.96 -9.79
CA ASN A 119 -11.55 -5.58 -10.77
C ASN A 119 -12.91 -6.03 -10.18
N HIS A 120 -13.52 -5.17 -9.36
CA HIS A 120 -14.79 -5.42 -8.64
C HIS A 120 -14.77 -6.56 -7.62
N GLN A 121 -13.61 -7.14 -7.32
CA GLN A 121 -13.42 -8.13 -6.27
C GLN A 121 -12.86 -7.47 -5.01
N ILE A 122 -13.23 -8.00 -3.85
CA ILE A 122 -12.69 -7.55 -2.57
C ILE A 122 -11.57 -8.50 -2.16
N PHE A 123 -10.44 -7.91 -1.84
CA PHE A 123 -9.28 -8.62 -1.33
C PHE A 123 -9.02 -8.23 0.12
N VAL A 124 -8.48 -9.18 0.87
CA VAL A 124 -8.23 -9.08 2.31
C VAL A 124 -6.76 -9.38 2.56
N LEU A 125 -6.09 -8.46 3.22
CA LEU A 125 -4.74 -8.66 3.73
C LEU A 125 -4.82 -9.13 5.17
N ALA A 126 -4.15 -10.22 5.49
CA ALA A 126 -4.04 -10.70 6.86
C ALA A 126 -2.58 -10.98 7.19
N GLY A 127 -2.22 -10.86 8.47
CA GLY A 127 -0.88 -11.20 8.90
C GLY A 127 -0.56 -10.81 10.33
N LEU A 128 0.54 -11.35 10.85
CA LEU A 128 1.07 -11.03 12.16
C LEU A 128 2.59 -10.87 12.07
N ALA A 129 3.08 -9.75 12.59
CA ALA A 129 4.50 -9.50 12.80
C ALA A 129 4.76 -9.33 14.30
N HIS A 130 5.12 -10.42 14.97
CA HIS A 130 5.44 -10.45 16.39
C HIS A 130 6.56 -11.45 16.71
N HIS A 131 7.62 -10.98 17.38
CA HIS A 131 8.85 -11.72 17.63
C HIS A 131 9.39 -12.45 16.39
N LEU A 132 9.37 -13.79 16.41
CA LEU A 132 9.87 -14.69 15.36
C LEU A 132 8.83 -14.97 14.28
N ILE A 133 7.59 -14.50 14.46
CA ILE A 133 6.52 -14.66 13.50
C ILE A 133 6.44 -13.39 12.68
N ASP A 134 6.72 -13.51 11.39
CA ASP A 134 6.45 -12.48 10.40
C ASP A 134 5.83 -13.19 9.21
N SER A 135 4.50 -13.14 9.10
CA SER A 135 3.78 -13.86 8.04
C SER A 135 2.56 -13.07 7.59
N GLY A 136 2.29 -13.16 6.29
CA GLY A 136 1.18 -12.50 5.66
C GLY A 136 0.49 -13.38 4.64
N ARG A 137 -0.76 -13.03 4.34
CA ARG A 137 -1.62 -13.71 3.38
C ARG A 137 -2.47 -12.70 2.64
N LEU A 138 -2.71 -13.00 1.37
CA LEU A 138 -3.71 -12.33 0.57
C LEU A 138 -4.86 -13.28 0.29
N TYR A 139 -6.07 -12.85 0.63
CA TYR A 139 -7.30 -13.57 0.30
C TYR A 139 -8.16 -12.77 -0.67
N ARG A 140 -9.02 -13.48 -1.39
CA ARG A 140 -10.17 -12.91 -2.10
C ARG A 140 -11.44 -13.35 -1.39
N ILE A 141 -12.39 -12.43 -1.23
CA ILE A 141 -13.74 -12.77 -0.78
C ILE A 141 -14.54 -13.35 -1.95
N ASP A 142 -15.09 -14.54 -1.77
CA ASP A 142 -16.02 -15.19 -2.70
C ASP A 142 -17.41 -15.27 -2.07
N GLU A 143 -18.42 -14.69 -2.73
CA GLU A 143 -19.80 -14.65 -2.25
C GLU A 143 -20.74 -15.54 -3.10
N SER A 144 -20.19 -16.38 -3.98
CA SER A 144 -20.95 -17.16 -4.97
C SER A 144 -21.86 -18.22 -4.33
N SER A 145 -21.45 -18.81 -3.20
CA SER A 145 -22.22 -19.81 -2.45
C SER A 145 -23.37 -19.20 -1.61
N GLY A 146 -23.52 -17.87 -1.61
CA GLY A 146 -24.49 -17.16 -0.78
C GLY A 146 -24.02 -16.95 0.67
N LYS A 147 -22.82 -17.41 1.02
CA LYS A 147 -22.06 -16.98 2.20
C LYS A 147 -20.68 -16.54 1.71
N PRO A 148 -20.07 -15.51 2.32
CA PRO A 148 -18.73 -15.11 1.99
C PRO A 148 -17.72 -16.10 2.54
N GLU A 149 -16.88 -16.58 1.64
CA GLU A 149 -15.77 -17.47 1.88
C GLU A 149 -14.47 -16.77 1.49
N LEU A 150 -13.36 -17.12 2.13
CA LEU A 150 -12.05 -16.62 1.73
C LEU A 150 -11.33 -17.66 0.88
N VAL A 151 -10.97 -17.24 -0.33
CA VAL A 151 -10.08 -17.98 -1.21
C VAL A 151 -8.67 -17.45 -0.99
N LEU A 152 -7.75 -18.28 -0.49
CA LEU A 152 -6.34 -17.93 -0.38
C LEU A 152 -5.78 -17.72 -1.78
N ILE A 153 -5.22 -16.53 -2.04
CA ILE A 153 -4.61 -16.17 -3.31
C ILE A 153 -3.12 -16.47 -3.29
N THR A 154 -2.42 -15.99 -2.26
CA THR A 154 -1.00 -16.27 -2.05
C THR A 154 -0.59 -16.03 -0.59
N LEU A 155 0.51 -16.65 -0.19
CA LEU A 155 1.26 -16.25 0.99
C LEU A 155 2.14 -15.05 0.63
N LEU A 156 2.38 -14.18 1.61
CA LEU A 156 3.30 -13.05 1.54
C LEU A 156 4.57 -13.40 2.31
N THR A 157 5.66 -12.69 2.05
CA THR A 157 6.95 -12.98 2.73
C THR A 157 6.99 -12.46 4.17
N GLY A 158 6.10 -11.53 4.51
CA GLY A 158 5.91 -10.99 5.85
C GLY A 158 4.50 -10.44 6.04
N ALA A 159 4.21 -9.95 7.24
CA ALA A 159 2.93 -9.33 7.53
C ALA A 159 2.77 -8.03 6.70
N PRO A 160 1.64 -7.87 5.99
CA PRO A 160 1.41 -6.67 5.20
C PRO A 160 1.24 -5.46 6.13
N VAL A 161 1.86 -4.36 5.74
CA VAL A 161 1.77 -3.07 6.41
C VAL A 161 0.74 -2.21 5.71
N ASP A 162 0.84 -2.11 4.39
CA ASP A 162 -0.08 -1.34 3.55
C ASP A 162 0.00 -1.81 2.08
N VAL A 163 -0.92 -1.32 1.24
CA VAL A 163 -0.94 -1.62 -0.20
C VAL A 163 -1.15 -0.40 -1.08
N ALA A 164 -0.46 -0.40 -2.21
CA ALA A 164 -0.80 0.43 -3.36
C ALA A 164 -1.37 -0.45 -4.48
N THR A 165 -2.31 0.08 -5.26
CA THR A 165 -2.96 -0.68 -6.33
C THR A 165 -2.94 0.08 -7.65
N THR A 166 -2.91 -0.68 -8.74
CA THR A 166 -3.14 -0.23 -10.11
C THR A 166 -4.25 -1.08 -10.73
N GLN A 167 -4.50 -0.94 -12.02
CA GLN A 167 -5.54 -1.72 -12.69
C GLN A 167 -5.27 -3.25 -12.69
N ASP A 168 -4.01 -3.67 -12.75
CA ASP A 168 -3.61 -5.07 -12.90
C ASP A 168 -2.64 -5.57 -11.79
N ARG A 169 -2.21 -4.69 -10.90
CA ARG A 169 -1.19 -5.01 -9.89
C ARG A 169 -1.55 -4.50 -8.50
N VAL A 170 -1.09 -5.26 -7.53
CA VAL A 170 -1.10 -4.92 -6.11
C VAL A 170 0.34 -4.89 -5.64
N TYR A 171 0.74 -3.77 -5.05
CA TYR A 171 2.04 -3.63 -4.41
C TYR A 171 1.84 -3.74 -2.91
N VAL A 172 2.46 -4.74 -2.31
CA VAL A 172 2.32 -5.02 -0.88
C VAL A 172 3.59 -4.58 -0.19
N LEU A 173 3.45 -3.62 0.71
CA LEU A 173 4.52 -3.18 1.58
C LEU A 173 4.54 -4.11 2.80
N THR A 174 5.67 -4.77 3.03
CA THR A 174 5.94 -5.47 4.29
C THR A 174 7.04 -4.75 5.05
N ARG A 175 7.43 -5.29 6.21
CA ARG A 175 8.54 -4.72 6.98
C ARG A 175 9.84 -4.67 6.17
N ASN A 176 10.14 -5.73 5.44
CA ASN A 176 11.47 -5.95 4.85
C ASN A 176 11.47 -5.84 3.32
N GLU A 177 10.29 -5.83 2.72
CA GLU A 177 10.13 -6.02 1.30
C GLU A 177 9.05 -5.11 0.71
N LEU A 178 9.19 -4.88 -0.59
CA LEU A 178 8.10 -4.44 -1.43
C LEU A 178 7.84 -5.54 -2.43
N GLU A 179 6.63 -6.10 -2.39
CA GLU A 179 6.20 -7.20 -3.24
C GLU A 179 5.23 -6.68 -4.30
N VAL A 180 5.21 -7.30 -5.47
CA VAL A 180 4.19 -7.09 -6.50
C VAL A 180 3.44 -8.37 -6.77
N ILE A 181 2.12 -8.29 -6.75
CA ILE A 181 1.20 -9.36 -7.12
C ILE A 181 0.52 -8.92 -8.42
N ARG A 182 0.67 -9.74 -9.47
CA ARG A 182 0.06 -9.50 -10.77
C ARG A 182 -1.09 -10.47 -10.98
N PHE A 183 -2.20 -9.94 -11.46
CA PHE A 183 -3.38 -10.72 -11.82
C PHE A 183 -3.50 -10.75 -13.35
N TYR A 184 -3.27 -11.92 -13.96
CA TYR A 184 -3.39 -12.07 -15.40
C TYR A 184 -4.27 -13.27 -15.73
N LYS A 185 -5.45 -13.01 -16.30
CA LYS A 185 -6.47 -14.03 -16.56
C LYS A 185 -6.80 -14.80 -15.28
N ASN A 186 -6.46 -16.09 -15.22
CA ASN A 186 -6.70 -16.97 -14.07
C ASN A 186 -5.42 -17.27 -13.29
N GLU A 187 -4.32 -16.57 -13.61
CA GLU A 187 -3.03 -16.76 -12.97
C GLU A 187 -2.72 -15.59 -12.05
N VAL A 188 -2.07 -15.93 -10.94
CA VAL A 188 -1.54 -14.96 -9.98
C VAL A 188 -0.05 -15.23 -9.83
N SER A 189 0.75 -14.18 -9.97
CA SER A 189 2.19 -14.26 -9.75
C SER A 189 2.60 -13.26 -8.68
N LEU A 190 3.45 -13.69 -7.76
CA LEU A 190 4.10 -12.86 -6.75
C LEU A 190 5.57 -12.67 -7.13
N SER A 191 6.09 -11.45 -6.96
CA SER A 191 7.50 -11.16 -7.13
C SER A 191 7.95 -10.13 -6.09
N ILE A 192 9.16 -10.29 -5.57
CA ILE A 192 9.76 -9.31 -4.65
C ILE A 192 10.48 -8.26 -5.51
N ILE A 193 10.10 -6.99 -5.42
CA ILE A 193 10.71 -5.89 -6.18
C ILE A 193 11.74 -5.12 -5.37
N VAL A 194 11.62 -5.12 -4.04
CA VAL A 194 12.68 -4.67 -3.12
C VAL A 194 12.83 -5.70 -2.02
N HIS A 195 14.05 -6.17 -1.80
CA HIS A 195 14.40 -7.09 -0.72
C HIS A 195 15.42 -6.42 0.22
N ASN A 196 15.37 -6.75 1.52
CA ASN A 196 16.17 -6.10 2.57
C ASN A 196 16.06 -4.57 2.53
N ALA A 197 14.82 -4.11 2.47
CA ALA A 197 14.52 -2.71 2.22
C ALA A 197 15.02 -1.79 3.35
N PRO A 198 15.39 -0.53 3.02
CA PRO A 198 15.94 0.41 4.00
C PRO A 198 14.91 0.86 5.05
N TRP A 199 13.63 0.56 4.86
CA TRP A 199 12.54 0.86 5.80
C TRP A 199 12.28 -0.22 6.86
N TYR A 200 13.14 -1.26 6.95
CA TYR A 200 13.07 -2.41 7.86
C TYR A 200 12.53 -2.13 9.29
N SER A 201 12.77 -0.94 9.85
CA SER A 201 12.38 -0.65 11.22
C SER A 201 10.90 -0.35 11.41
N VAL A 202 10.26 0.45 10.54
CA VAL A 202 8.84 0.83 10.68
C VAL A 202 8.36 1.61 9.44
N PRO A 203 7.98 0.92 8.35
CA PRO A 203 7.18 1.58 7.32
C PRO A 203 5.80 1.91 7.91
N ALA A 204 5.25 3.07 7.52
CA ALA A 204 3.92 3.51 7.92
C ALA A 204 2.89 3.10 6.87
N ASN A 205 3.11 3.51 5.62
CA ASN A 205 2.20 3.28 4.52
C ASN A 205 2.90 3.54 3.17
N ILE A 206 2.25 3.16 2.06
CA ILE A 206 2.78 3.31 0.70
C ILE A 206 1.78 4.06 -0.18
N THR A 207 2.30 4.83 -1.12
CA THR A 207 1.50 5.33 -2.23
C THR A 207 2.33 5.30 -3.51
N MET A 208 1.64 5.21 -4.64
CA MET A 208 2.26 5.22 -5.96
C MET A 208 1.87 6.51 -6.68
N HIS A 209 2.82 7.11 -7.35
CA HIS A 209 2.62 8.24 -8.25
C HIS A 209 3.48 7.98 -9.48
N ASP A 210 2.82 7.89 -10.64
CA ASP A 210 3.46 7.49 -11.88
C ASP A 210 4.23 6.17 -11.71
N ASP A 211 5.54 6.17 -11.96
CA ASP A 211 6.42 4.99 -11.87
C ASP A 211 7.26 4.96 -10.57
N GLU A 212 6.87 5.74 -9.57
CA GLU A 212 7.57 5.82 -8.30
C GLU A 212 6.67 5.45 -7.12
N PHE A 213 7.27 4.88 -6.08
CA PHE A 213 6.65 4.67 -4.78
C PHE A 213 7.19 5.67 -3.78
N ALA A 214 6.30 6.30 -3.05
CA ALA A 214 6.63 6.97 -1.80
C ALA A 214 6.22 6.04 -0.65
N ILE A 215 7.11 5.88 0.33
CA ILE A 215 6.89 5.07 1.52
C ILE A 215 7.11 5.98 2.73
N GLY A 216 6.04 6.20 3.48
CA GLY A 216 6.10 6.92 4.75
C GLY A 216 6.83 6.05 5.78
N MET A 217 7.71 6.66 6.59
CA MET A 217 8.42 5.95 7.64
C MET A 217 8.59 6.81 8.89
N HIS A 218 9.10 6.20 9.94
CA HIS A 218 9.68 6.96 11.05
C HIS A 218 10.88 7.76 10.54
N ALA A 219 10.90 9.06 10.82
CA ALA A 219 11.95 10.00 10.47
C ALA A 219 12.08 10.42 8.99
N GLY A 220 11.17 10.01 8.10
CA GLY A 220 11.18 10.55 6.73
C GLY A 220 10.25 9.84 5.76
N VAL A 221 10.59 9.96 4.48
CA VAL A 221 9.94 9.30 3.34
C VAL A 221 11.01 8.65 2.49
N VAL A 222 10.81 7.40 2.09
CA VAL A 222 11.64 6.73 1.08
C VAL A 222 10.95 6.86 -0.27
N VAL A 223 11.70 7.22 -1.30
CA VAL A 223 11.25 7.16 -2.69
C VAL A 223 11.93 5.98 -3.36
N VAL A 224 11.16 5.17 -4.07
CA VAL A 224 11.63 4.01 -4.83
C VAL A 224 11.20 4.16 -6.28
N ASN A 225 12.17 4.20 -7.19
CA ASN A 225 11.89 4.25 -8.62
C ASN A 225 11.69 2.83 -9.19
N TYR A 226 10.50 2.54 -9.71
CA TYR A 226 10.15 1.19 -10.18
C TYR A 226 10.91 0.77 -11.44
N ASP A 227 11.14 1.71 -12.36
CA ASP A 227 11.81 1.43 -13.63
C ASP A 227 13.29 1.07 -13.44
N GLU A 228 13.95 1.70 -12.46
CA GLU A 228 15.30 1.32 -12.06
C GLU A 228 15.33 -0.09 -11.45
N LEU A 229 14.34 -0.44 -10.63
CA LEU A 229 14.24 -1.77 -10.05
C LEU A 229 14.01 -2.84 -11.10
N ARG A 230 13.13 -2.60 -12.08
CA ARG A 230 12.85 -3.55 -13.17
C ARG A 230 14.10 -3.89 -13.97
N LYS A 231 15.02 -2.94 -14.14
CA LYS A 231 16.31 -3.20 -14.81
C LYS A 231 17.27 -4.06 -13.97
N SER A 232 16.99 -4.22 -12.68
CA SER A 232 17.87 -4.88 -11.71
C SER A 232 17.33 -6.19 -11.10
N ALA A 233 16.03 -6.46 -11.21
CA ALA A 233 15.36 -7.54 -10.49
C ALA A 233 14.72 -8.58 -11.44
N ASP A 234 15.47 -9.63 -11.77
CA ASP A 234 14.92 -10.89 -12.27
C ASP A 234 15.07 -11.95 -11.17
N ILE A 235 14.10 -12.00 -10.24
CA ILE A 235 13.96 -13.12 -9.31
C ILE A 235 12.57 -13.70 -9.51
N GLN A 236 12.51 -14.90 -10.09
CA GLN A 236 11.27 -15.66 -10.26
C GLN A 236 11.21 -16.73 -9.18
N TYR A 237 10.15 -16.74 -8.38
CA TYR A 237 9.89 -17.76 -7.38
C TYR A 237 8.77 -18.68 -7.87
N PHE A 238 8.99 -19.98 -7.81
CA PHE A 238 8.00 -21.01 -8.12
C PHE A 238 7.75 -21.85 -6.86
N SER A 239 6.49 -21.99 -6.44
CA SER A 239 6.08 -22.93 -5.40
C SER A 239 5.04 -23.91 -5.92
N LYS A 240 4.98 -25.08 -5.29
CA LYS A 240 4.10 -26.20 -5.65
C LYS A 240 2.83 -26.22 -4.80
#